data_AF-I1MH61-F1
#
_entry.id   AF-I1MH61-F1
#
_cell.length_a   1.000
_cell.length_b   1.000
_cell.length_c   1.000
_cell.angle_alpha   90.00
_cell.angle_beta   90.00
_cell.angle_gamma   90.00
#
_symmetry.space_group_name_H-M   'P 1'
#
loop_
_entity.id
_entity.type
_entity.pdbx_description
1 polymer ?
#
loop_
_entity_poly.entity_id
_entity_poly.type
_entity_poly.pdbx_seq_one_letter_code
_entity_poly.pdbx_strand_id
1 'polypeptide(L)'
;MASRLTVTALVLIALATVSLQTSASSVGKFIDETITSHKIVIFSKTYCPYCRRAKAVFKELNQVPHVVELDERGFISSFAIAEIERLLSRRGWFKDSGYHD
;
A
#
# COMPACT_ATOMS: atom_id res chain seq x y z
N MET A 1 -18.40 38.70 29.49
CA MET A 1 -16.95 38.38 29.40
C MET A 1 -16.64 36.89 29.50
N ALA A 2 -17.47 36.05 30.16
CA ALA A 2 -17.25 34.60 30.30
C ALA A 2 -17.37 33.77 28.99
N SER A 3 -18.18 34.21 28.02
CA SER A 3 -18.46 33.46 26.78
C SER A 3 -17.30 33.43 25.77
N ARG A 4 -16.38 34.40 25.82
CA ARG A 4 -15.20 34.42 24.93
C ARG A 4 -14.10 33.46 25.38
N LEU A 5 -13.98 33.23 26.68
CA LEU A 5 -12.98 32.33 27.28
C LEU A 5 -13.33 30.85 27.06
N THR A 6 -14.63 30.51 27.03
CA THR A 6 -15.10 29.14 26.80
C THR A 6 -14.95 28.72 25.33
N VAL A 7 -15.21 29.63 24.40
CA VAL A 7 -15.05 29.37 22.95
C VAL A 7 -13.58 29.18 22.58
N THR A 8 -12.66 29.98 23.16
CA THR A 8 -11.22 29.80 22.94
C THR A 8 -10.69 28.50 23.51
N ALA A 9 -11.19 28.06 24.68
CA ALA A 9 -10.78 26.80 25.30
C ALA A 9 -11.23 25.58 24.47
N LEU A 10 -12.44 25.59 23.92
CA LEU A 10 -12.95 24.51 23.07
C LEU A 10 -12.22 24.42 21.72
N VAL A 11 -11.83 25.54 21.13
CA VAL A 11 -11.03 25.58 19.89
C VAL A 11 -9.63 25.02 20.11
N LEU A 12 -8.99 25.29 21.25
CA LEU A 12 -7.67 24.75 21.59
C LEU A 12 -7.70 23.25 21.88
N ILE A 13 -8.76 22.75 22.50
CA ILE A 13 -8.95 21.31 22.75
C ILE A 13 -9.16 20.56 21.42
N ALA A 14 -9.87 21.15 20.45
CA ALA A 14 -10.09 20.55 19.12
C ALA A 14 -8.83 20.52 18.23
N LEU A 15 -7.89 21.46 18.39
CA LEU A 15 -6.63 21.49 17.62
C LEU A 15 -5.62 20.43 18.12
N ALA A 16 -5.66 20.09 19.40
CA ALA A 16 -4.75 19.12 20.00
C ALA A 16 -5.06 17.65 19.64
N THR A 17 -6.29 17.35 19.21
CA THR A 17 -6.72 15.97 18.89
C THR A 17 -6.51 15.54 17.44
N VAL A 18 -6.05 16.43 16.56
CA VAL A 18 -5.90 16.17 15.12
C VAL A 18 -4.66 15.34 14.77
N SER A 19 -3.68 15.22 15.67
CA SER A 19 -2.34 14.75 15.30
C SER A 19 -2.04 13.26 15.56
N LEU A 20 -3.04 12.41 15.76
CA LEU A 20 -2.83 10.97 15.93
C LEU A 20 -3.37 10.19 14.73
N GLN A 21 -2.65 10.20 13.60
CA GLN A 21 -3.04 9.38 12.45
C GLN A 21 -1.87 8.63 11.78
N THR A 22 -1.76 7.38 12.21
CA THR A 22 -1.64 6.15 11.41
C THR A 22 -0.32 5.82 10.69
N SER A 23 0.43 4.90 11.30
CA SER A 23 1.54 4.14 10.71
C SER A 23 1.14 3.27 9.50
N ALA A 24 -0.16 3.01 9.29
CA ALA A 24 -0.66 2.36 8.07
C ALA A 24 -0.54 3.28 6.83
N SER A 25 -0.36 4.59 7.01
CA SER A 25 -0.32 5.54 5.90
C SER A 25 0.97 5.50 5.08
N SER A 26 2.11 5.11 5.66
CA SER A 26 3.39 5.12 4.92
C SER A 26 3.47 3.98 3.89
N VAL A 27 3.03 2.78 4.27
CA VAL A 27 3.03 1.60 3.39
C VAL A 27 1.98 1.75 2.28
N GLY A 28 0.77 2.19 2.62
CA GLY A 28 -0.28 2.43 1.63
C GLY A 28 0.12 3.50 0.61
N LYS A 29 0.72 4.62 1.06
CA LYS A 29 1.24 5.66 0.16
C LYS A 29 2.32 5.11 -0.76
N PHE A 30 3.28 4.35 -0.24
CA PHE A 30 4.31 3.71 -1.05
C PHE A 30 3.71 2.81 -2.15
N ILE A 31 2.72 1.99 -1.80
CA ILE A 31 2.06 1.10 -2.77
C ILE A 31 1.30 1.93 -3.82
N ASP A 32 0.51 2.92 -3.40
CA ASP A 32 -0.24 3.78 -4.29
C ASP A 32 0.68 4.55 -5.26
N GLU A 33 1.75 5.17 -4.76
CA GLU A 33 2.75 5.87 -5.57
C GLU A 33 3.46 4.93 -6.54
N THR A 34 3.79 3.72 -6.11
CA THR A 34 4.45 2.73 -6.97
C THR A 34 3.54 2.32 -8.12
N ILE A 35 2.26 2.06 -7.83
CA ILE A 35 1.24 1.66 -8.82
C ILE A 35 0.93 2.80 -9.79
N THR A 36 0.87 4.06 -9.32
CA THR A 36 0.60 5.20 -10.21
C THR A 36 1.80 5.57 -11.09
N SER A 37 3.03 5.34 -10.60
CA SER A 37 4.25 5.74 -11.32
C SER A 37 4.67 4.76 -12.42
N HIS A 38 4.20 3.52 -12.39
CA HIS A 38 4.64 2.46 -13.30
C HIS A 38 3.47 1.76 -13.97
N LYS A 39 3.62 1.48 -15.28
CA LYS A 39 2.59 0.78 -16.06
C LYS A 39 2.34 -0.66 -15.58
N ILE A 40 3.41 -1.33 -15.16
CA ILE A 40 3.37 -2.71 -14.66
C ILE A 40 4.23 -2.76 -13.40
N VAL A 41 3.64 -3.23 -12.30
CA VAL A 41 4.34 -3.43 -11.02
C VAL A 41 4.21 -4.89 -10.60
N ILE A 42 5.32 -5.49 -10.17
CA ILE A 42 5.35 -6.84 -9.59
C ILE A 42 5.88 -6.71 -8.16
N PHE A 43 4.98 -6.85 -7.19
CA PHE A 43 5.38 -7.08 -5.80
C PHE A 43 5.75 -8.57 -5.65
N SER A 44 6.96 -8.84 -5.19
CA SER A 44 7.60 -10.17 -5.25
C SER A 44 8.37 -10.49 -3.97
N LYS A 45 8.77 -11.76 -3.83
CA LYS A 45 9.87 -12.14 -2.94
C LYS A 45 10.97 -12.81 -3.76
N THR A 46 12.23 -12.52 -3.47
CA THR A 46 13.39 -13.00 -4.25
C THR A 46 13.41 -14.53 -4.38
N TYR A 47 13.03 -15.21 -3.30
CA TYR A 47 13.03 -16.67 -3.21
C TYR A 47 11.78 -17.34 -3.82
N CYS A 48 10.72 -16.59 -4.12
CA CYS A 48 9.42 -17.15 -4.51
C CYS A 48 9.43 -17.74 -5.93
N PRO A 49 9.20 -19.06 -6.11
CA PRO A 49 9.19 -19.67 -7.43
C PRO A 49 8.03 -19.18 -8.33
N TYR A 50 6.89 -18.81 -7.75
CA TYR A 50 5.76 -18.25 -8.50
C TYR A 50 6.08 -16.87 -9.07
N CYS A 51 6.70 -15.99 -8.27
CA CYS A 51 7.11 -14.67 -8.73
C CYS A 51 8.15 -14.76 -9.86
N ARG A 52 9.06 -15.74 -9.82
CA ARG A 52 10.01 -15.99 -10.91
C ARG A 52 9.30 -16.35 -12.23
N ARG A 53 8.29 -17.21 -12.18
CA ARG A 53 7.47 -17.55 -13.36
C ARG A 53 6.74 -16.34 -13.91
N ALA A 54 6.10 -15.54 -13.04
CA ALA A 54 5.41 -14.32 -13.45
C ALA A 54 6.37 -13.32 -14.15
N LYS A 55 7.56 -13.09 -13.59
CA LYS A 55 8.58 -12.22 -14.21
C LYS A 55 9.05 -12.74 -15.58
N ALA A 56 9.16 -14.06 -15.74
CA ALA A 56 9.56 -14.66 -17.02
C ALA A 56 8.56 -14.37 -18.14
N VAL A 57 7.25 -14.39 -17.85
CA VAL A 57 6.20 -14.04 -18.83
C VAL A 57 6.38 -12.62 -19.36
N PHE A 58 6.64 -11.64 -18.49
CA PHE A 58 6.87 -10.26 -18.94
C PHE A 58 8.15 -10.13 -19.78
N LYS A 59 9.18 -10.91 -19.48
CA LYS A 59 10.41 -10.98 -20.30
C LYS A 59 10.12 -11.52 -21.70
N GLU A 60 9.31 -12.57 -21.83
CA GLU A 60 8.89 -13.13 -23.13
C GLU A 60 8.06 -12.13 -23.94
N LEU A 61 7.22 -11.36 -23.27
CA LEU A 61 6.44 -10.27 -23.87
C LEU A 61 7.27 -9.01 -24.17
N ASN A 62 8.58 -9.05 -23.92
CA ASN A 62 9.50 -7.92 -24.11
C ASN A 62 9.06 -6.65 -23.35
N GLN A 63 8.39 -6.83 -22.21
CA GLN A 63 7.95 -5.77 -21.29
C GLN A 63 8.85 -5.75 -20.06
N VAL A 64 9.20 -4.56 -19.57
CA VAL A 64 10.03 -4.40 -18.37
C VAL A 64 9.15 -3.91 -17.21
N PRO A 65 8.70 -4.81 -16.31
CA PRO A 65 7.91 -4.42 -15.15
C PRO A 65 8.79 -3.79 -14.07
N HIS A 66 8.21 -2.89 -13.27
CA HIS A 66 8.84 -2.43 -12.04
C HIS A 66 8.69 -3.51 -10.96
N VAL A 67 9.81 -4.06 -10.49
CA VAL A 67 9.80 -5.14 -9.48
C VAL A 67 10.12 -4.57 -8.11
N VAL A 68 9.26 -4.87 -7.14
CA VAL A 68 9.46 -4.54 -5.73
C VAL A 68 9.63 -5.85 -4.95
N GLU A 69 10.87 -6.16 -4.54
CA GLU A 69 11.15 -7.28 -3.65
C GLU A 69 10.81 -6.89 -2.22
N LEU A 70 9.85 -7.59 -1.62
CA LEU A 70 9.30 -7.29 -0.30
C LEU A 70 10.21 -7.81 0.81
N ASP A 71 10.88 -8.94 0.59
CA ASP A 71 11.78 -9.59 1.54
C ASP A 71 13.09 -8.81 1.75
N GLU A 72 13.50 -8.00 0.78
CA GLU A 72 14.65 -7.09 0.91
C GLU A 72 14.33 -5.83 1.73
N ARG A 73 13.06 -5.58 2.06
CA ARG A 73 12.59 -4.33 2.70
C ARG A 73 12.29 -4.44 4.19
N GLY A 74 12.79 -5.48 4.87
CA GLY A 74 12.72 -5.63 6.33
C GLY A 74 11.29 -5.74 6.89
N PHE A 75 11.03 -5.16 8.07
CA PHE A 75 9.72 -5.20 8.78
C PHE A 75 8.51 -4.75 7.94
N ILE A 76 8.74 -4.06 6.83
CA ILE A 76 7.70 -3.60 5.90
C ILE A 76 7.07 -4.78 5.15
N SER A 77 7.75 -5.92 4.99
CA SER A 77 7.25 -7.03 4.16
C SER A 77 5.90 -7.57 4.64
N SER A 78 5.73 -7.71 5.96
CA SER A 78 4.52 -8.30 6.55
C SER A 78 3.33 -7.34 6.50
N PHE A 79 3.57 -6.05 6.69
CA PHE A 79 2.54 -5.01 6.56
C PHE A 79 2.19 -4.71 5.10
N ALA A 80 3.17 -4.80 4.19
CA ALA A 80 2.97 -4.55 2.78
C ALA A 80 2.05 -5.57 2.11
N ILE A 81 2.17 -6.87 2.43
CA ILE A 81 1.32 -7.89 1.78
C ILE A 81 -0.16 -7.64 2.08
N ALA A 82 -0.51 -7.49 3.36
CA ALA A 82 -1.90 -7.25 3.75
C ALA A 82 -2.46 -5.94 3.15
N GLU A 83 -1.64 -4.89 3.08
CA GLU A 83 -2.06 -3.63 2.48
C GLU A 83 -2.18 -3.70 0.95
N ILE A 84 -1.29 -4.43 0.27
CA ILE A 84 -1.39 -4.70 -1.17
C ILE A 84 -2.71 -5.41 -1.46
N GLU A 85 -3.01 -6.49 -0.74
CA GLU A 85 -4.27 -7.24 -0.89
C GLU A 85 -5.49 -6.34 -0.64
N ARG A 86 -5.45 -5.54 0.43
CA ARG A 86 -6.52 -4.58 0.75
C ARG A 86 -6.71 -3.54 -0.36
N LEU A 87 -5.64 -2.97 -0.89
CA LEU A 87 -5.69 -1.95 -1.94
C LEU A 87 -6.17 -2.53 -3.27
N LEU A 88 -5.70 -3.72 -3.65
CA LEU A 88 -6.14 -4.40 -4.87
C LEU A 88 -7.63 -4.80 -4.78
N SER A 89 -8.08 -5.26 -3.62
CA SER A 89 -9.49 -5.56 -3.37
C SER A 89 -10.37 -4.30 -3.47
N ARG A 90 -9.94 -3.18 -2.87
CA ARG A 90 -10.64 -1.88 -2.99
C ARG A 90 -10.74 -1.37 -4.42
N ARG A 91 -9.70 -1.61 -5.23
CA ARG A 91 -9.68 -1.21 -6.65
C ARG A 91 -10.44 -2.18 -7.56
N GLY A 92 -10.95 -3.30 -7.02
CA GLY A 92 -11.69 -4.30 -7.78
C GLY A 92 -10.82 -5.21 -8.65
N TRP A 93 -9.49 -5.22 -8.46
CA TRP A 93 -8.55 -5.97 -9.32
C TRP A 93 -8.55 -7.48 -9.03
N PHE A 94 -9.12 -7.91 -7.89
CA PHE A 94 -9.07 -9.29 -7.39
C PHE A 94 -10.42 -10.02 -7.42
N LYS A 95 -11.47 -9.42 -7.99
CA LYS A 95 -12.84 -9.98 -7.88
C LYS A 95 -13.12 -11.16 -8.82
N ASP A 96 -12.25 -11.38 -9.80
CA ASP A 96 -12.44 -12.40 -10.85
C ASP A 96 -11.37 -13.51 -10.85
N SER A 97 -10.42 -13.52 -9.90
CA SER A 97 -9.48 -14.63 -9.76
C SER A 97 -10.18 -15.80 -9.05
N GLY A 98 -11.10 -16.44 -9.78
CA GLY A 98 -11.60 -17.78 -9.44
C GLY A 98 -10.42 -18.74 -9.42
N TYR A 99 -9.85 -18.94 -8.23
CA TYR A 99 -9.10 -20.13 -7.89
C TYR A 99 -10.12 -21.26 -7.74
N HIS A 100 -10.50 -21.87 -8.86
CA HIS A 100 -11.06 -23.21 -8.87
C HIS A 100 -9.88 -24.16 -9.03
N ASP A 101 -9.73 -25.06 -8.05
CA ASP A 101 -8.79 -26.19 -8.10
C ASP A 101 -8.94 -27.03 -9.38
#